data_AF-A0A2V6KQC5-F1
#
_entry.id   AF-A0A2V6KQC5-F1
#
_cell.length_a   1.000
_cell.length_b   1.000
_cell.length_c   1.000
_cell.angle_alpha   90.00
_cell.angle_beta   90.00
_cell.angle_gamma   90.00
#
_symmetry.space_group_name_H-M   'P 1'
#
loop_
_entity.id
_entity.type
_entity.pdbx_description
1 polymer ?
#
loop_
_entity_poly.entity_id
_entity_poly.type
_entity_poly.pdbx_seq_one_letter_code
_entity_poly.pdbx_strand_id
1 'polypeptide(L)'
;HPDLVSHFISLSGSFDISSFFDGYHDDNIYFNSPYEYLPNITDPWKYNHMGIIIGTGEWDVTRHESYRFSEILNSKGIRHWLDDGKWRGHDWNYWCDMLPYYLSIL
;
A
#
# COMPACT_ATOMS: atom_id res chain seq x y z
N HIS A 1 -3.64 12.90 -0.75
CA HIS A 1 -3.26 14.09 -1.55
C HIS A 1 -2.30 13.69 -2.67
N PRO A 2 -2.80 13.08 -3.75
CA PRO A 2 -1.94 12.70 -4.88
C PRO A 2 -1.34 13.91 -5.61
N ASP A 3 -1.94 15.09 -5.45
CA ASP A 3 -1.50 16.38 -5.95
C ASP A 3 -0.26 16.96 -5.24
N LEU A 4 0.06 16.47 -4.04
CA LEU A 4 1.17 16.99 -3.22
C LEU A 4 2.41 16.11 -3.21
N VAL A 5 2.28 14.84 -3.62
CA VAL A 5 3.38 13.86 -3.58
C VAL A 5 3.53 13.17 -4.92
N SER A 6 4.77 12.95 -5.35
CA SER A 6 5.06 12.21 -6.58
C SER A 6 5.19 10.71 -6.35
N HIS A 7 5.49 10.26 -5.13
CA HIS A 7 5.77 8.85 -4.83
C HIS A 7 5.12 8.41 -3.53
N PHE A 8 4.72 7.14 -3.49
CA PHE A 8 4.29 6.43 -2.29
C PHE A 8 5.05 5.10 -2.23
N ILE A 9 5.71 4.86 -1.11
CA ILE A 9 6.44 3.62 -0.83
C ILE A 9 5.86 3.03 0.44
N SER A 10 5.26 1.84 0.34
CA SER A 10 4.83 1.05 1.48
C SER A 10 5.89 -0.02 1.79
N LEU A 11 6.23 -0.18 3.06
CA LEU A 11 7.11 -1.24 3.56
C LEU A 11 6.32 -2.03 4.59
N SER A 12 5.90 -3.25 4.23
CA SER A 12 5.12 -4.12 5.13
C SER A 12 3.87 -3.43 5.69
N GLY A 13 3.10 -2.81 4.79
CA GLY A 13 1.95 -1.98 5.16
C GLY A 13 0.78 -2.81 5.69
N SER A 14 0.17 -2.35 6.79
CA SER A 14 -1.16 -2.77 7.23
C SER A 14 -2.17 -1.73 6.75
N PHE A 15 -3.17 -2.16 5.98
CA PHE A 15 -4.13 -1.25 5.34
C PHE A 15 -5.55 -1.44 5.89
N ASP A 16 -5.85 -2.55 6.54
CA ASP A 16 -7.09 -2.73 7.30
C ASP A 16 -7.03 -2.02 8.65
N ILE A 17 -7.51 -0.78 8.67
CA ILE A 17 -7.56 0.01 9.91
C ILE A 17 -8.78 -0.33 10.79
N SER A 18 -9.77 -1.07 10.28
CA SER A 18 -11.02 -1.33 11.00
C SER A 18 -10.79 -2.11 12.30
N SER A 19 -9.76 -2.96 12.31
CA SER A 19 -9.34 -3.76 13.46
C SER A 19 -8.91 -2.91 14.67
N PHE A 20 -8.50 -1.66 14.47
CA PHE A 20 -8.08 -0.77 15.57
C PHE A 20 -9.23 -0.08 16.30
N PHE A 21 -10.47 -0.21 15.81
CA PHE A 21 -11.61 0.58 16.27
C PHE A 21 -12.73 -0.26 16.93
N ASP A 22 -12.50 -1.55 17.23
CA ASP A 22 -13.44 -2.41 17.96
C ASP A 22 -14.89 -2.39 17.41
N GLY A 23 -15.04 -2.31 16.09
CA GLY A 23 -16.34 -2.26 15.41
C GLY A 23 -17.01 -0.89 15.35
N TYR A 24 -16.36 0.16 15.86
CA TYR A 24 -16.72 1.54 15.54
C TYR A 24 -16.48 1.81 14.05
N HIS A 25 -17.43 2.47 13.39
CA HIS A 25 -17.37 2.78 11.97
C HIS A 25 -18.04 4.13 11.71
N ASP A 26 -17.33 5.02 11.04
CA ASP A 26 -17.80 6.34 10.64
C ASP A 26 -17.11 6.80 9.33
N ASP A 27 -17.43 8.02 8.88
CA ASP A 27 -16.83 8.60 7.68
C ASP A 27 -15.30 8.74 7.80
N ASN A 28 -14.77 9.00 8.99
CA ASN A 28 -13.32 9.12 9.18
C ASN A 28 -12.63 7.79 8.92
N ILE A 29 -13.20 6.67 9.37
CA ILE A 29 -12.68 5.33 9.09
C ILE A 29 -12.78 5.04 7.59
N TYR A 30 -13.94 5.32 6.98
CA TYR A 30 -14.13 5.10 5.54
C TYR A 30 -13.08 5.81 4.69
N PHE A 31 -12.86 7.12 4.90
CA PHE A 31 -11.92 7.91 4.09
C PHE A 31 -10.43 7.59 4.35
N ASN A 32 -10.11 6.96 5.49
CA ASN A 32 -8.74 6.54 5.82
C ASN A 32 -8.49 5.05 5.62
N SER A 33 -9.52 4.26 5.28
CA SER A 33 -9.40 2.84 4.94
C SER A 33 -9.22 2.69 3.43
N PRO A 34 -8.02 2.32 2.94
CA PRO A 34 -7.81 2.13 1.50
C PRO A 34 -8.72 1.04 0.92
N TYR A 35 -9.11 0.06 1.74
CA TYR A 35 -9.98 -1.04 1.34
C TYR A 35 -11.45 -0.65 1.19
N GLU A 36 -11.88 0.43 1.83
CA GLU A 36 -13.24 0.94 1.67
C GLU A 36 -13.28 2.08 0.65
N TYR A 37 -12.34 3.01 0.72
CA TYR A 37 -12.34 4.20 -0.12
C TYR A 37 -11.95 3.90 -1.57
N LEU A 38 -10.83 3.20 -1.81
CA LEU A 38 -10.31 3.04 -3.18
C LEU A 38 -11.24 2.26 -4.12
N PRO A 39 -11.95 1.20 -3.69
CA PRO A 39 -12.91 0.53 -4.57
C PRO A 39 -14.05 1.45 -5.05
N ASN A 40 -14.35 2.52 -4.32
CA ASN A 40 -15.46 3.42 -4.60
C ASN A 40 -15.07 4.71 -5.34
N ILE A 41 -13.78 4.92 -5.64
CA ILE A 41 -13.34 6.10 -6.40
C ILE A 41 -13.83 6.04 -7.85
N THR A 42 -14.22 7.21 -8.36
CA THR A 42 -14.67 7.43 -9.74
C THR A 42 -13.57 8.03 -10.63
N ASP A 43 -12.50 8.53 -10.03
CA ASP A 43 -11.40 9.27 -10.65
C ASP A 43 -10.03 8.61 -10.43
N PRO A 44 -9.84 7.31 -10.73
CA PRO A 44 -8.59 6.58 -10.44
C PRO A 44 -7.38 7.14 -11.20
N TRP A 45 -7.60 7.83 -12.32
CA TRP A 45 -6.56 8.50 -13.10
C TRP A 45 -5.74 9.51 -12.27
N LYS A 46 -6.29 10.03 -11.17
CA LYS A 46 -5.59 10.95 -10.26
C LYS A 46 -4.38 10.35 -9.55
N TYR A 47 -4.20 9.04 -9.58
CA TYR A 47 -3.03 8.38 -9.01
C TYR A 47 -1.99 8.00 -10.07
N ASN A 48 -2.33 8.07 -11.35
CA ASN A 48 -1.49 7.53 -12.42
C ASN A 48 -0.22 8.34 -12.69
N HIS A 49 -0.11 9.57 -12.17
CA HIS A 49 1.13 10.34 -12.19
C HIS A 49 2.07 10.00 -11.03
N MET A 50 1.61 9.25 -10.03
CA MET A 50 2.42 8.85 -8.89
C MET A 50 3.22 7.57 -9.19
N GLY A 51 4.43 7.49 -8.63
CA GLY A 51 5.14 6.22 -8.47
C GLY A 51 4.68 5.52 -7.19
N ILE A 52 4.00 4.38 -7.33
CA ILE A 52 3.51 3.57 -6.19
C ILE A 52 4.34 2.29 -6.10
N ILE A 53 5.00 2.09 -4.97
CA ILE A 53 5.76 0.89 -4.64
C ILE A 53 5.17 0.26 -3.40
N ILE A 54 4.83 -1.02 -3.47
CA ILE A 54 4.33 -1.84 -2.37
C ILE A 54 5.38 -2.91 -2.11
N GLY A 55 6.17 -2.72 -1.05
CA GLY A 55 7.17 -3.68 -0.62
C GLY A 55 6.62 -4.60 0.47
N THR A 56 6.81 -5.90 0.29
CA THR A 56 6.51 -6.96 1.27
C THR A 56 7.57 -8.05 1.22
N GLY A 57 7.49 -9.02 2.14
CA GLY A 57 8.33 -10.21 2.15
C GLY A 57 7.57 -11.52 2.27
N GLU A 58 8.22 -12.61 1.87
CA GLU A 58 7.69 -13.98 1.98
C GLU A 58 7.19 -14.35 3.38
N TRP A 59 7.89 -13.89 4.42
CA TRP A 59 7.61 -14.13 5.84
C TRP A 59 6.92 -12.96 6.53
N ASP A 60 6.47 -11.97 5.77
CA ASP A 60 5.79 -10.80 6.30
C ASP A 60 4.37 -11.18 6.74
N VAL A 61 4.03 -10.85 7.99
CA VAL A 61 2.69 -11.13 8.55
C VAL A 61 1.60 -10.34 7.81
N THR A 62 1.95 -9.19 7.23
CA THR A 62 1.09 -8.33 6.41
C THR A 62 1.21 -8.59 4.91
N ARG A 63 1.85 -9.68 4.48
CA ARG A 63 2.01 -10.00 3.05
C ARG A 63 0.68 -10.02 2.30
N HIS A 64 -0.33 -10.65 2.90
CA HIS A 64 -1.68 -10.74 2.33
C HIS A 64 -2.33 -9.36 2.11
N GLU A 65 -2.07 -8.39 2.99
CA GLU A 65 -2.57 -7.01 2.87
C GLU A 65 -1.96 -6.30 1.67
N SER A 66 -0.65 -6.52 1.42
CA SER A 66 0.06 -5.97 0.26
C SER A 66 -0.49 -6.51 -1.06
N TYR A 67 -0.80 -7.81 -1.12
CA TYR A 67 -1.47 -8.41 -2.28
C TYR A 67 -2.88 -7.86 -2.49
N ARG A 68 -3.70 -7.82 -1.44
CA ARG A 68 -5.06 -7.27 -1.50
C ARG A 68 -5.06 -5.81 -1.97
N PHE A 69 -4.13 -5.01 -1.47
CA PHE A 69 -3.97 -3.62 -1.89
C PHE A 69 -3.58 -3.51 -3.38
N SER A 70 -2.62 -4.33 -3.82
CA SER A 70 -2.24 -4.42 -5.24
C SER A 70 -3.41 -4.83 -6.13
N GLU A 71 -4.24 -5.78 -5.72
CA GLU A 71 -5.45 -6.18 -6.46
C GLU A 71 -6.44 -5.03 -6.62
N ILE A 72 -6.69 -4.26 -5.56
CA ILE A 72 -7.58 -3.09 -5.61
C ILE A 72 -7.04 -2.05 -6.61
N LEU A 73 -5.74 -1.73 -6.54
CA LEU A 73 -5.12 -0.80 -7.48
C LEU A 73 -5.20 -1.31 -8.93
N ASN A 74 -4.95 -2.60 -9.15
CA ASN A 74 -5.09 -3.23 -10.46
C ASN A 74 -6.52 -3.14 -10.99
N SER A 75 -7.53 -3.39 -10.15
CA SER A 75 -8.95 -3.29 -10.54
C SER A 75 -9.35 -1.88 -10.99
N LYS A 76 -8.61 -0.87 -10.54
CA LYS A 76 -8.81 0.55 -10.89
C LYS A 76 -7.90 1.04 -12.01
N GLY A 77 -7.02 0.19 -12.55
CA GLY A 77 -6.03 0.57 -13.55
C GLY A 77 -4.98 1.56 -13.03
N ILE A 78 -4.71 1.54 -11.71
CA ILE A 78 -3.71 2.39 -11.08
C ILE A 78 -2.35 1.70 -11.19
N ARG A 79 -1.39 2.38 -11.82
CA ARG A 79 -0.02 1.85 -11.99
C ARG A 79 0.70 1.76 -10.65
N HIS A 80 1.29 0.62 -10.37
CA HIS A 80 2.08 0.37 -9.17
C HIS A 80 3.04 -0.81 -9.40
N TRP A 81 4.01 -0.96 -8.49
CA TRP A 81 4.89 -2.12 -8.41
C TRP A 81 4.71 -2.80 -7.06
N LEU A 82 4.41 -4.10 -7.09
CA LEU A 82 4.42 -4.99 -5.93
C LEU A 82 5.76 -5.75 -5.91
N ASP A 83 6.59 -5.50 -4.91
CA ASP A 83 7.82 -6.25 -4.64
C ASP A 83 7.59 -7.23 -3.48
N ASP A 84 7.46 -8.51 -3.81
CA ASP A 84 7.38 -9.61 -2.85
C ASP A 84 8.74 -10.30 -2.73
N GLY A 85 9.56 -9.79 -1.80
CA GLY A 85 10.93 -10.24 -1.63
C GLY A 85 11.03 -11.60 -0.93
N LYS A 86 11.77 -12.54 -1.51
CA LYS A 86 12.09 -13.83 -0.88
C LYS A 86 12.94 -13.63 0.37
N TRP A 87 12.71 -14.46 1.39
CA TRP A 87 13.48 -14.44 2.65
C TRP A 87 13.40 -13.11 3.44
N ARG A 88 12.38 -12.28 3.14
CA ARG A 88 12.10 -11.03 3.86
C ARG A 88 10.88 -11.20 4.77
N GLY A 89 10.85 -10.46 5.87
CA GLY A 89 9.74 -10.47 6.83
C GLY A 89 9.39 -9.07 7.34
N HIS A 90 8.57 -9.03 8.40
CA HIS A 90 8.07 -7.80 9.00
C HIS A 90 9.03 -7.28 10.09
N ASP A 91 10.22 -6.82 9.69
CA ASP A 91 11.25 -6.35 10.62
C ASP A 91 12.07 -5.20 10.02
N TRP A 92 12.61 -4.36 10.90
CA TRP A 92 13.46 -3.23 10.59
C TRP A 92 14.63 -3.57 9.66
N ASN A 93 15.29 -4.72 9.88
CA ASN A 93 16.44 -5.12 9.08
C ASN A 93 16.09 -5.22 7.58
N TYR A 94 14.91 -5.75 7.25
CA TYR A 94 14.46 -5.86 5.87
C TYR A 94 14.09 -4.51 5.27
N TRP A 95 13.47 -3.63 6.05
CA TRP A 95 13.11 -2.28 5.59
C TRP A 95 14.33 -1.42 5.30
N CYS A 96 15.41 -1.57 6.09
CA CYS A 96 16.69 -0.95 5.84
C CYS A 96 17.34 -1.37 4.52
N ASP A 97 17.06 -2.58 4.03
CA ASP A 97 17.53 -3.05 2.72
C ASP A 97 16.59 -2.60 1.59
N MET A 98 15.28 -2.66 1.82
CA MET A 98 14.25 -2.34 0.82
C MET A 98 14.23 -0.87 0.43
N LEU A 99 14.22 0.03 1.41
CA LEU A 99 14.04 1.47 1.14
C LEU A 99 15.16 2.06 0.27
N PRO A 100 16.46 1.85 0.57
CA PRO A 100 17.54 2.34 -0.30
C PRO A 100 17.47 1.77 -1.72
N TYR A 101 17.10 0.49 -1.85
CA TYR A 101 16.92 -0.13 -3.16
C TYR A 101 15.80 0.56 -3.96
N TYR A 102 14.64 0.80 -3.34
CA TYR A 102 13.53 1.49 -4.00
C TYR A 102 13.91 2.91 -4.40
N LEU A 103 14.59 3.65 -3.52
CA LEU A 103 15.08 5.00 -3.83
C LEU A 103 16.08 5.01 -5.00
N SER A 104 16.86 3.93 -5.19
CA SER A 104 17.84 3.85 -6.28
C SER A 104 17.24 3.65 -7.67
N ILE A 105 15.96 3.27 -7.76
CA ILE A 105 15.27 3.00 -9.02
C ILE A 105 14.15 4.00 -9.34
N LEU A 106 13.97 5.02 -8.49
CA LEU A 106 13.10 6.18 -8.77
C LEU A 106 13.75 7.08 -9.83
#